data_AF-A0A1Z5KHU0-F1
#
_entry.id   AF-A0A1Z5KHU0-F1
#
_cell.length_a   1.000
_cell.length_b   1.000
_cell.length_c   1.000
_cell.angle_alpha   90.00
_cell.angle_beta   90.00
_cell.angle_gamma   90.00
#
_symmetry.space_group_name_H-M   'P 1'
#
loop_
_entity.id
_entity.type
_entity.pdbx_description
1 polymer ?
#
loop_
_entity_poly.entity_id
_entity_poly.type
_entity_poly.pdbx_seq_one_letter_code
_entity_poly.pdbx_strand_id
1 'polypeptide(L)'
;MNDSNHQSNINIISSNSNSNVSDDDFSIENDEPLDKIDPITVLQDNIDGLSLAMFDALRQLRDAVAPESGNLGNTNNNNRNDDTEHALDTDELWKAYKAKDPDVLAMVPSMTGINSREDFERWHAQHEMDKDKELVTQLAAIVLEKSRAIDQQVQHHIPGMHRTRPEQKEYMAQLVQENVQVARELEQTYAQARQQRDRCRAYIRENTCRALGIKEDSEAVFL
;
A
#
# COMPACT_ATOMS: atom_id res chain seq x y z
N MET A 1 -46.01 -32.88 0.68
CA MET A 1 -44.79 -32.18 1.08
C MET A 1 -43.70 -32.63 0.15
N ASN A 2 -43.45 -31.87 -0.91
CA ASN A 2 -42.36 -32.10 -1.85
C ASN A 2 -41.80 -30.71 -2.21
N ASP A 3 -40.53 -30.54 -1.88
CA ASP A 3 -39.68 -29.43 -2.32
C ASP A 3 -39.42 -29.55 -3.82
N SER A 4 -39.54 -28.43 -4.53
CA SER A 4 -39.02 -28.30 -5.89
C SER A 4 -38.40 -26.92 -6.09
N ASN A 5 -37.08 -26.95 -6.17
CA ASN A 5 -36.16 -25.95 -6.70
C ASN A 5 -36.78 -25.01 -7.77
N HIS A 6 -36.65 -23.71 -7.54
CA HIS A 6 -36.68 -22.70 -8.61
C HIS A 6 -35.30 -22.08 -8.76
N GLN A 7 -34.52 -22.66 -9.68
CA GLN A 7 -33.39 -21.99 -10.34
C GLN A 7 -33.96 -20.96 -11.32
N SER A 8 -33.89 -19.69 -10.98
CA SER A 8 -34.11 -18.60 -11.92
C SER A 8 -32.82 -18.32 -12.69
N ASN A 9 -32.77 -18.80 -13.93
CA ASN A 9 -31.76 -18.48 -14.93
C ASN A 9 -31.75 -16.96 -15.20
N ILE A 10 -30.64 -16.30 -14.89
CA ILE A 10 -30.36 -14.92 -15.31
C ILE A 10 -29.74 -15.00 -16.72
N ASN A 11 -30.56 -14.78 -17.74
CA ASN A 11 -30.06 -14.57 -19.11
C ASN A 11 -29.62 -13.10 -19.25
N ILE A 12 -28.31 -12.88 -19.27
CA ILE A 12 -27.68 -11.62 -19.63
C ILE A 12 -27.77 -11.48 -21.15
N ILE A 13 -28.66 -10.62 -21.64
CA ILE A 13 -28.70 -10.24 -23.06
C ILE A 13 -27.70 -9.10 -23.25
N SER A 14 -26.54 -9.45 -23.83
CA SER A 14 -25.57 -8.50 -24.38
C SER A 14 -26.19 -7.76 -25.56
N SER A 15 -26.67 -6.54 -25.32
CA SER A 15 -27.03 -5.61 -26.41
C SER A 15 -25.87 -4.64 -26.61
N ASN A 16 -25.10 -4.94 -27.65
CA ASN A 16 -24.06 -4.09 -28.19
C ASN A 16 -24.73 -2.87 -28.84
N SER A 17 -24.52 -1.67 -28.31
CA SER A 17 -24.98 -0.43 -28.93
C SER A 17 -23.92 0.64 -28.75
N ASN A 18 -23.08 0.77 -29.78
CA ASN A 18 -22.23 1.92 -29.99
C ASN A 18 -23.09 3.17 -30.18
N SER A 19 -23.02 4.11 -29.26
CA SER A 19 -23.35 5.51 -29.51
C SER A 19 -22.36 6.39 -28.77
N ASN A 20 -21.40 6.93 -29.53
CA ASN A 20 -20.58 8.06 -29.13
C ASN A 20 -21.49 9.27 -28.88
N VAL A 21 -21.76 9.56 -27.61
CA VAL A 21 -22.17 10.88 -27.13
C VAL A 21 -21.38 11.09 -25.84
N SER A 22 -20.32 11.88 -25.94
CA SER A 22 -19.52 12.32 -24.80
C SER A 22 -20.30 13.41 -24.06
N ASP A 23 -21.09 13.02 -23.05
CA ASP A 23 -21.56 13.91 -22.00
C ASP A 23 -20.61 13.77 -20.80
N ASP A 24 -19.34 14.15 -21.00
CA ASP A 24 -18.36 14.31 -19.93
C ASP A 24 -18.48 15.74 -19.39
N ASP A 25 -19.45 16.00 -18.51
CA ASP A 25 -19.33 17.04 -17.48
C ASP A 25 -20.28 16.76 -16.30
N PHE A 26 -20.00 15.69 -15.57
CA PHE A 26 -20.37 15.60 -14.16
C PHE A 26 -19.07 15.68 -13.36
N SER A 27 -18.65 16.90 -13.09
CA SER A 27 -17.64 17.19 -12.07
C SER A 27 -18.21 16.80 -10.69
N ILE A 28 -18.03 15.52 -10.32
CA ILE A 28 -18.21 15.04 -8.94
C ILE A 28 -17.02 15.58 -8.14
N GLU A 29 -17.08 16.87 -7.82
CA GLU A 29 -16.21 17.44 -6.80
C GLU A 29 -16.75 16.98 -5.45
N ASN A 30 -16.02 16.06 -4.79
CA ASN A 30 -16.03 15.69 -3.36
C ASN A 30 -15.98 14.17 -3.08
N ASP A 31 -15.50 13.34 -4.01
CA ASP A 31 -14.97 12.04 -3.60
C ASP A 31 -13.49 12.22 -3.25
N GLU A 32 -13.16 12.11 -1.95
CA GLU A 32 -11.79 11.79 -1.56
C GLU A 32 -11.33 10.63 -2.46
N PRO A 33 -10.12 10.70 -3.05
CA PRO A 33 -9.64 9.63 -3.91
C PRO A 33 -9.70 8.34 -3.09
N LEU A 34 -10.62 7.45 -3.46
CA LEU A 34 -10.62 6.09 -2.94
C LEU A 34 -9.22 5.55 -3.23
N ASP A 35 -8.45 5.34 -2.17
CA ASP A 35 -7.12 4.77 -2.30
C ASP A 35 -7.24 3.53 -3.18
N LYS A 36 -6.45 3.50 -4.25
CA LYS A 36 -6.54 2.48 -5.32
C LYS A 36 -6.31 1.05 -4.79
N ILE A 37 -5.81 0.94 -3.56
CA ILE A 37 -5.43 -0.31 -2.90
C ILE A 37 -6.34 -0.46 -1.66
N ASP A 38 -6.90 -1.66 -1.50
CA ASP A 38 -7.70 -2.02 -0.32
C ASP A 38 -6.90 -1.75 0.97
N PRO A 39 -7.41 -0.94 1.91
CA PRO A 39 -6.74 -0.63 3.18
C PRO A 39 -6.33 -1.86 3.97
N ILE A 40 -7.05 -2.99 3.83
CA ILE A 40 -6.69 -4.26 4.47
C ILE A 40 -5.43 -4.85 3.83
N THR A 41 -5.29 -4.80 2.50
CA THR A 41 -4.08 -5.26 1.81
C THR A 41 -2.86 -4.45 2.22
N VAL A 42 -2.99 -3.11 2.29
CA VAL A 42 -1.90 -2.25 2.76
C VAL A 42 -1.49 -2.59 4.20
N LEU A 43 -2.46 -2.94 5.06
CA LEU A 43 -2.18 -3.32 6.44
C LEU A 43 -1.40 -4.63 6.51
N GLN A 44 -1.76 -5.60 5.68
CA GLN A 44 -1.05 -6.88 5.56
C GLN A 44 0.39 -6.66 5.12
N ASP A 45 0.61 -5.87 4.07
CA ASP A 45 1.96 -5.54 3.58
C ASP A 45 2.81 -4.86 4.67
N ASN A 46 2.21 -3.98 5.47
CA ASN A 46 2.90 -3.31 6.58
C ASN A 46 3.25 -4.27 7.74
N ILE A 47 2.38 -5.23 8.05
CA ILE A 47 2.65 -6.29 9.05
C ILE A 47 3.78 -7.20 8.57
N ASP A 48 3.77 -7.58 7.29
CA ASP A 48 4.84 -8.38 6.69
C ASP A 48 6.16 -7.61 6.69
N GLY A 49 6.12 -6.31 6.36
CA GLY A 49 7.28 -5.41 6.43
C GLY A 49 7.82 -5.20 7.85
N LEU A 50 6.95 -5.18 8.87
CA LEU A 50 7.36 -5.15 10.27
C LEU A 50 8.06 -6.47 10.65
N SER A 51 7.48 -7.60 10.26
CA SER A 51 8.05 -8.93 10.53
C SER A 51 9.45 -9.06 9.92
N LEU A 52 9.62 -8.62 8.67
CA LEU A 52 10.92 -8.60 8.00
C LEU A 52 11.92 -7.70 8.74
N ALA A 53 11.50 -6.49 9.16
CA ALA A 53 12.36 -5.58 9.90
C ALA A 53 12.80 -6.16 11.27
N MET A 54 11.93 -6.89 11.96
CA MET A 54 12.32 -7.59 13.19
C MET A 54 13.32 -8.72 12.91
N PHE A 55 13.12 -9.50 11.85
CA PHE A 55 14.07 -10.55 11.46
C PHE A 55 15.44 -9.97 11.11
N ASP A 56 15.47 -8.89 10.33
CA ASP A 56 16.72 -8.22 9.95
C ASP A 56 17.39 -7.57 11.16
N ALA A 57 16.63 -7.00 12.10
CA ALA A 57 17.17 -6.47 13.35
C ALA A 57 17.81 -7.57 14.20
N LEU A 58 17.12 -8.70 14.40
CA LEU A 58 17.67 -9.83 15.15
C LEU A 58 18.89 -10.45 14.46
N ARG A 59 18.89 -10.49 13.13
CA ARG A 59 20.04 -10.94 12.35
C ARG A 59 21.23 -10.00 12.51
N GLN A 60 21.03 -8.69 12.41
CA GLN A 60 22.08 -7.70 12.60
C GLN A 60 22.65 -7.74 14.02
N LEU A 61 21.80 -7.91 15.04
CA LEU A 61 22.26 -8.10 16.42
C LEU A 61 23.09 -9.38 16.57
N ARG A 62 22.64 -10.49 15.98
CA ARG A 62 23.41 -11.75 15.99
C ARG A 62 24.76 -11.58 15.30
N ASP A 63 24.78 -10.96 14.13
CA ASP A 63 25.98 -10.78 13.32
C ASP A 63 26.97 -9.80 14.01
N ALA A 64 26.48 -8.83 14.80
CA ALA A 64 27.29 -7.94 15.63
C ALA A 64 27.85 -8.61 16.90
N VAL A 65 27.02 -9.39 17.62
CA VAL A 65 27.40 -10.01 18.90
C VAL A 65 28.19 -11.32 18.73
N ALA A 66 28.04 -11.99 17.60
CA ALA A 66 28.74 -13.25 17.29
C ALA A 66 28.99 -13.37 15.77
N PRO A 67 29.96 -12.61 15.21
CA PRO A 67 30.27 -12.65 13.77
C PRO A 67 30.64 -14.06 13.28
N GLU A 68 31.12 -14.92 14.19
CA GLU A 68 31.59 -16.28 13.93
C GLU A 68 30.45 -17.31 13.93
N SER A 69 29.28 -16.95 14.47
CA SER A 69 28.08 -17.79 14.52
C SER A 69 27.28 -17.79 13.21
N GLY A 70 27.60 -16.89 12.27
CA GLY A 70 26.85 -16.69 11.02
C GLY A 70 27.35 -17.52 9.82
N ASN A 71 28.49 -18.19 9.91
CA ASN A 71 29.13 -18.87 8.78
C ASN A 71 28.65 -20.31 8.53
N LEU A 72 27.34 -20.52 8.42
CA LEU A 72 26.75 -21.86 8.17
C LEU A 72 25.89 -21.96 6.90
N GLY A 73 25.93 -20.99 5.97
CA GLY A 73 25.02 -21.08 4.83
C GLY A 73 25.21 -20.23 3.58
N ASN A 74 26.35 -19.56 3.35
CA ASN A 74 26.53 -18.84 2.08
C ASN A 74 27.92 -19.06 1.45
N THR A 75 28.30 -20.32 1.27
CA THR A 75 29.41 -20.69 0.38
C THR A 75 28.87 -20.86 -1.04
N ASN A 76 28.67 -19.75 -1.75
CA ASN A 76 28.53 -19.79 -3.20
C ASN A 76 29.72 -19.05 -3.83
N ASN A 77 30.52 -19.82 -4.55
CA ASN A 77 31.76 -19.46 -5.22
C ASN A 77 31.70 -18.14 -6.00
N ASN A 78 32.64 -17.24 -5.73
CA ASN A 78 33.70 -16.92 -6.70
C ASN A 78 34.69 -15.89 -6.11
N ASN A 79 35.93 -16.36 -5.91
CA ASN A 79 37.15 -15.58 -6.11
C ASN A 79 37.24 -14.24 -5.35
N ARG A 80 37.40 -14.31 -4.03
CA ARG A 80 38.07 -13.24 -3.28
C ARG A 80 39.08 -13.87 -2.34
N ASN A 81 40.26 -13.28 -2.35
CA ASN A 81 41.36 -13.61 -1.47
C ASN A 81 40.86 -13.73 -0.03
N ASP A 82 41.42 -14.73 0.63
CA ASP A 82 41.36 -14.98 2.06
C ASP A 82 41.85 -13.75 2.83
N ASP A 83 40.94 -12.80 3.06
CA ASP A 83 40.97 -11.88 4.18
C ASP A 83 39.86 -12.35 5.11
N THR A 84 40.16 -13.42 5.84
CA THR A 84 39.48 -13.68 7.10
C THR A 84 39.74 -12.42 7.93
N GLU A 85 38.80 -11.48 7.96
CA GLU A 85 38.73 -10.38 8.93
C GLU A 85 38.63 -11.02 10.31
N HIS A 86 39.75 -11.53 10.80
CA HIS A 86 39.95 -11.79 12.21
C HIS A 86 39.70 -10.45 12.87
N ALA A 87 38.61 -10.35 13.64
CA ALA A 87 38.47 -9.30 14.63
C ALA A 87 39.81 -9.27 15.38
N LEU A 88 40.58 -8.20 15.18
CA LEU A 88 41.90 -8.08 15.75
C LEU A 88 41.76 -8.37 17.24
N ASP A 89 42.56 -9.30 17.75
CA ASP A 89 42.59 -9.55 19.18
C ASP A 89 42.88 -8.21 19.87
N THR A 90 42.25 -7.96 21.02
CA THR A 90 42.51 -6.77 21.85
C THR A 90 44.02 -6.53 22.06
N ASP A 91 44.81 -7.60 22.10
CA ASP A 91 46.28 -7.57 22.19
C ASP A 91 46.98 -7.11 20.90
N GLU A 92 46.39 -7.36 19.74
CA GLU A 92 46.87 -6.92 18.43
C GLU A 92 46.50 -5.46 18.17
N LEU A 93 45.27 -5.06 18.53
CA LEU A 93 44.81 -3.67 18.54
C LEU A 93 45.68 -2.79 19.46
N TRP A 94 46.06 -3.29 20.63
CA TRP A 94 46.97 -2.58 21.54
C TRP A 94 48.37 -2.40 20.94
N LYS A 95 48.89 -3.42 20.24
CA LYS A 95 50.19 -3.33 19.53
C LYS A 95 50.11 -2.30 18.40
N ALA A 96 49.04 -2.29 17.62
CA ALA A 96 48.81 -1.32 16.55
C ALA A 96 48.65 0.12 17.09
N TYR A 97 47.93 0.29 18.21
CA TYR A 97 47.82 1.57 18.91
C TYR A 97 49.19 2.10 19.37
N LYS A 98 50.02 1.24 19.99
CA LYS A 98 51.40 1.60 20.36
C LYS A 98 52.29 1.91 19.15
N ALA A 99 52.09 1.21 18.04
CA ALA A 99 52.81 1.44 16.80
C ALA A 99 52.42 2.76 16.11
N LYS A 100 51.43 3.49 16.64
CA LYS A 100 50.87 4.72 16.07
C LYS A 100 50.30 4.49 14.67
N ASP A 101 49.65 3.35 14.48
CA ASP A 101 48.90 3.08 13.26
C ASP A 101 47.86 4.19 13.04
N PRO A 102 47.86 4.88 11.88
CA PRO A 102 46.91 5.96 11.58
C PRO A 102 45.44 5.55 11.75
N ASP A 103 45.09 4.30 11.41
CA ASP A 103 43.70 3.84 11.40
C ASP A 103 43.20 3.57 12.83
N VAL A 104 44.05 3.01 13.69
CA VAL A 104 43.74 2.78 15.11
C VAL A 104 43.76 4.09 15.91
N LEU A 105 44.67 5.02 15.56
CA LEU A 105 44.69 6.36 16.16
C LEU A 105 43.47 7.22 15.77
N ALA A 106 42.89 7.00 14.59
CA ALA A 106 41.65 7.68 14.20
C ALA A 106 40.44 7.18 15.00
N MET A 107 40.44 5.91 15.40
CA MET A 107 39.37 5.32 16.23
C MET A 107 39.47 5.72 17.71
N VAL A 108 40.67 5.98 18.22
CA VAL A 108 40.89 6.41 19.61
C VAL A 108 40.80 7.94 19.72
N PRO A 109 39.86 8.50 20.51
CA PRO A 109 39.78 9.94 20.70
C PRO A 109 41.10 10.51 21.23
N SER A 110 41.59 11.57 20.61
CA SER A 110 42.83 12.26 21.01
C SER A 110 42.80 12.86 22.43
N MET A 111 41.65 12.81 23.11
CA MET A 111 41.43 13.28 24.48
C MET A 111 41.52 12.18 25.55
N THR A 112 41.49 10.90 25.20
CA THR A 112 41.62 9.82 26.19
C THR A 112 43.10 9.61 26.49
N GLY A 113 43.55 10.03 27.67
CA GLY A 113 44.90 9.80 28.18
C GLY A 113 45.14 8.31 28.48
N ILE A 114 45.14 7.47 27.44
CA ILE A 114 45.43 6.04 27.52
C ILE A 114 46.93 5.88 27.79
N ASN A 115 47.28 5.72 29.07
CA ASN A 115 48.67 5.62 29.51
C ASN A 115 49.08 4.17 29.81
N SER A 116 48.10 3.28 29.99
CA SER A 116 48.33 1.86 30.30
C SER A 116 47.50 0.95 29.39
N ARG A 117 47.88 -0.33 29.34
CA ARG A 117 47.13 -1.38 28.65
C ARG A 117 45.73 -1.54 29.24
N GLU A 118 45.61 -1.47 30.57
CA GLU A 118 44.34 -1.56 31.27
C GLU A 118 43.39 -0.41 30.90
N ASP A 119 43.91 0.80 30.68
CA ASP A 119 43.12 1.94 30.21
C ASP A 119 42.62 1.72 28.77
N PHE A 120 43.45 1.09 27.92
CA PHE A 120 43.07 0.76 26.54
C PHE A 120 42.00 -0.33 26.50
N GLU A 121 42.14 -1.38 27.31
CA GLU A 121 41.14 -2.45 27.43
C GLU A 121 39.80 -1.91 27.94
N ARG A 122 39.82 -1.01 28.94
CA ARG A 122 38.61 -0.34 29.43
C ARG A 122 37.97 0.58 28.40
N TRP A 123 38.77 1.37 27.69
CA TRP A 123 38.28 2.24 26.62
C TRP A 123 37.66 1.42 25.49
N HIS A 124 38.34 0.35 25.06
CA HIS A 124 37.86 -0.53 24.00
C HIS A 124 36.55 -1.21 24.39
N ALA A 125 36.46 -1.77 25.61
CA ALA A 125 35.22 -2.36 26.11
C ALA A 125 34.07 -1.34 26.17
N GLN A 126 34.34 -0.12 26.63
CA GLN A 126 33.34 0.95 26.65
C GLN A 126 32.88 1.33 25.24
N HIS A 127 33.82 1.43 24.30
CA HIS A 127 33.55 1.78 22.92
C HIS A 127 32.73 0.71 22.18
N GLU A 128 33.02 -0.58 22.40
CA GLU A 128 32.20 -1.68 21.87
C GLU A 128 30.79 -1.68 22.48
N MET A 129 30.67 -1.44 23.79
CA MET A 129 29.35 -1.28 24.42
C MET A 129 28.56 -0.09 23.85
N ASP A 130 29.22 1.02 23.53
CA ASP A 130 28.57 2.20 22.95
C ASP A 130 28.12 1.94 21.50
N LYS A 131 28.91 1.21 20.70
CA LYS A 131 28.51 0.72 19.37
C LYS A 131 27.28 -0.18 19.43
N ASP A 132 27.29 -1.17 20.32
CA ASP A 132 26.16 -2.09 20.51
C ASP A 132 24.90 -1.34 20.92
N LYS A 133 25.05 -0.38 21.84
CA LYS A 133 23.94 0.46 22.28
C LYS A 133 23.37 1.30 21.13
N GLU A 134 24.23 1.88 20.30
CA GLU A 134 23.81 2.64 19.12
C GLU A 134 23.05 1.73 18.15
N LEU A 135 23.60 0.56 17.83
CA LEU A 135 22.97 -0.43 16.96
C LEU A 135 21.59 -0.85 17.48
N VAL A 136 21.49 -1.25 18.75
CA VAL A 136 20.21 -1.63 19.38
C VAL A 136 19.22 -0.47 19.33
N THR A 137 19.66 0.76 19.58
CA THR A 137 18.80 1.94 19.56
C THR A 137 18.25 2.21 18.15
N GLN A 138 19.10 2.11 17.12
CA GLN A 138 18.70 2.29 15.73
C GLN A 138 17.70 1.21 15.30
N LEU A 139 17.99 -0.07 15.60
CA LEU A 139 17.11 -1.19 15.26
C LEU A 139 15.76 -1.10 15.98
N ALA A 140 15.77 -0.75 17.27
CA ALA A 140 14.55 -0.51 18.04
C ALA A 140 13.73 0.63 17.45
N ALA A 141 14.37 1.73 17.03
CA ALA A 141 13.67 2.85 16.40
C ALA A 141 12.97 2.43 15.10
N ILE A 142 13.60 1.60 14.26
CA ILE A 142 13.01 1.08 13.02
C ILE A 142 11.77 0.23 13.30
N VAL A 143 11.85 -0.68 14.27
CA VAL A 143 10.73 -1.55 14.65
C VAL A 143 9.57 -0.73 15.23
N LEU A 144 9.86 0.24 16.10
CA LEU A 144 8.87 1.12 16.69
C LEU A 144 8.18 2.00 15.65
N GLU A 145 8.92 2.54 14.69
CA GLU A 145 8.35 3.36 13.62
C GLU A 145 7.40 2.53 12.74
N LYS A 146 7.80 1.32 12.36
CA LYS A 146 6.92 0.41 11.60
C LYS A 146 5.69 -0.02 12.40
N SER A 147 5.85 -0.30 13.70
CA SER A 147 4.73 -0.60 14.58
C SER A 147 3.74 0.58 14.67
N ARG A 148 4.25 1.81 14.79
CA ARG A 148 3.42 3.02 14.84
C ARG A 148 2.68 3.26 13.53
N ALA A 149 3.31 2.99 12.39
CA ALA A 149 2.65 3.09 11.09
C ALA A 149 1.44 2.15 10.99
N ILE A 150 1.56 0.91 11.52
CA ILE A 150 0.45 -0.04 11.61
C ILE A 150 -0.66 0.52 12.51
N ASP A 151 -0.33 1.04 13.69
CA ASP A 151 -1.34 1.61 14.62
C ASP A 151 -2.11 2.78 13.99
N GLN A 152 -1.42 3.69 13.31
CA GLN A 152 -2.03 4.82 12.59
C GLN A 152 -2.95 4.33 11.47
N GLN A 153 -2.55 3.28 10.77
CA GLN A 153 -3.35 2.70 9.71
C GLN A 153 -4.63 2.06 10.25
N VAL A 154 -4.52 1.29 11.33
CA VAL A 154 -5.69 0.69 12.01
C VAL A 154 -6.64 1.77 12.50
N GLN A 155 -6.12 2.85 13.08
CA GLN A 155 -6.94 3.91 13.66
C GLN A 155 -7.66 4.77 12.61
N HIS A 156 -7.01 5.09 11.50
CA HIS A 156 -7.50 6.11 10.56
C HIS A 156 -7.94 5.58 9.20
N HIS A 157 -7.45 4.42 8.76
CA HIS A 157 -7.60 3.97 7.37
C HIS A 157 -8.47 2.73 7.21
N ILE A 158 -8.92 2.09 8.30
CA ILE A 158 -9.86 0.97 8.23
C ILE A 158 -11.31 1.48 8.36
N PRO A 159 -12.06 1.60 7.24
CA PRO A 159 -13.43 2.08 7.29
C PRO A 159 -14.34 1.10 8.01
N GLY A 160 -15.32 1.62 8.74
CA GLY A 160 -16.36 0.81 9.38
C GLY A 160 -15.91 -0.01 10.60
N MET A 161 -14.68 0.18 11.09
CA MET A 161 -14.15 -0.51 12.29
C MET A 161 -14.97 -0.26 13.57
N HIS A 162 -15.69 0.87 13.63
CA HIS A 162 -16.57 1.23 14.75
C HIS A 162 -17.97 0.58 14.67
N ARG A 163 -18.34 -0.02 13.54
CA ARG A 163 -19.69 -0.55 13.32
C ARG A 163 -19.74 -2.03 13.68
N THR A 164 -20.84 -2.44 14.30
CA THR A 164 -21.10 -3.87 14.52
C THR A 164 -21.61 -4.54 13.25
N ARG A 165 -21.46 -5.87 13.14
CA ARG A 165 -21.95 -6.63 11.97
C ARG A 165 -23.46 -6.39 11.68
N PRO A 166 -24.36 -6.36 12.68
CA PRO A 166 -25.77 -6.03 12.44
C PRO A 166 -25.95 -4.62 11.85
N GLU A 167 -25.29 -3.60 12.41
CA GLU A 167 -25.35 -2.22 11.92
C GLU A 167 -24.84 -2.11 10.48
N GLN A 168 -23.74 -2.79 10.15
CA GLN A 168 -23.21 -2.83 8.78
C GLN A 168 -24.22 -3.47 7.82
N LYS A 169 -24.88 -4.56 8.22
CA LYS A 169 -25.88 -5.23 7.40
C LYS A 169 -27.11 -4.35 7.16
N GLU A 170 -27.56 -3.64 8.20
CA GLU A 170 -28.68 -2.70 8.10
C GLU A 170 -28.33 -1.52 7.18
N TYR A 171 -27.15 -0.94 7.36
CA TYR A 171 -26.64 0.12 6.51
C TYR A 171 -26.53 -0.31 5.03
N MET A 172 -26.04 -1.52 4.77
CA MET A 172 -26.02 -2.09 3.41
C MET A 172 -27.43 -2.23 2.82
N ALA A 173 -28.41 -2.67 3.63
CA ALA A 173 -29.79 -2.81 3.17
C ALA A 173 -30.40 -1.44 2.81
N GLN A 174 -30.12 -0.41 3.59
CA GLN A 174 -30.52 0.97 3.30
C GLN A 174 -29.90 1.47 1.99
N LEU A 175 -28.59 1.31 1.81
CA LEU A 175 -27.91 1.70 0.56
C LEU A 175 -28.45 0.97 -0.67
N VAL A 176 -28.77 -0.32 -0.54
CA VAL A 176 -29.40 -1.07 -1.65
C VAL A 176 -30.78 -0.50 -1.98
N GLN A 177 -31.58 -0.16 -0.98
CA GLN A 177 -32.89 0.44 -1.19
C GLN A 177 -32.78 1.81 -1.87
N GLU A 178 -31.87 2.67 -1.41
CA GLU A 178 -31.59 3.98 -2.00
C GLU A 178 -31.12 3.85 -3.45
N ASN A 179 -30.18 2.95 -3.74
CA ASN A 179 -29.71 2.70 -5.11
C ASN A 179 -30.85 2.25 -6.04
N VAL A 180 -31.75 1.38 -5.57
CA VAL A 180 -32.92 0.95 -6.35
C VAL A 180 -33.90 2.09 -6.57
N GLN A 181 -34.02 3.03 -5.63
CA GLN A 181 -34.85 4.23 -5.82
C GLN A 181 -34.21 5.17 -6.86
N VAL A 182 -32.93 5.50 -6.69
CA VAL A 182 -32.19 6.37 -7.62
C VAL A 182 -32.20 5.78 -9.03
N ALA A 183 -32.02 4.47 -9.18
CA ALA A 183 -32.09 3.81 -10.49
C ALA A 183 -33.47 3.99 -11.16
N ARG A 184 -34.57 3.91 -10.40
CA ARG A 184 -35.93 4.15 -10.91
C ARG A 184 -36.15 5.60 -11.31
N GLU A 185 -35.68 6.54 -10.50
CA GLU A 185 -35.76 7.97 -10.80
C GLU A 185 -34.94 8.32 -12.06
N LEU A 186 -33.76 7.73 -12.19
CA LEU A 186 -32.90 7.86 -13.36
C LEU A 186 -33.59 7.32 -14.63
N GLU A 187 -34.20 6.14 -14.56
CA GLU A 187 -34.96 5.55 -15.67
C GLU A 187 -36.12 6.46 -16.12
N GLN A 188 -36.88 7.01 -15.17
CA GLN A 188 -37.97 7.95 -15.47
C GLN A 188 -37.44 9.22 -16.14
N THR A 189 -36.33 9.75 -15.65
CA THR A 189 -35.69 10.95 -16.20
C THR A 189 -35.20 10.70 -17.63
N TYR A 190 -34.57 9.55 -17.89
CA TYR A 190 -34.19 9.15 -19.24
C TYR A 190 -35.38 8.98 -20.18
N ALA A 191 -36.48 8.40 -19.70
CA ALA A 191 -37.70 8.24 -20.50
C ALA A 191 -38.29 9.61 -20.89
N GLN A 192 -38.34 10.56 -19.96
CA GLN A 192 -38.79 11.92 -20.23
C GLN A 192 -37.86 12.65 -21.21
N ALA A 193 -36.55 12.56 -21.00
CA ALA A 193 -35.56 13.15 -21.90
C ALA A 193 -35.65 12.55 -23.32
N ARG A 194 -35.87 11.24 -23.43
CA ARG A 194 -36.11 10.56 -24.71
C ARG A 194 -37.37 11.07 -25.39
N GLN A 195 -38.50 11.14 -24.66
CA GLN A 195 -39.75 11.67 -25.20
C GLN A 195 -39.59 13.10 -25.71
N GLN A 196 -38.89 13.95 -24.96
CA GLN A 196 -38.65 15.34 -25.36
C GLN A 196 -37.79 15.43 -26.62
N ARG A 197 -36.73 14.62 -26.71
CA ARG A 197 -35.89 14.50 -27.91
C ARG A 197 -36.69 14.04 -29.12
N ASP A 198 -37.56 13.04 -28.97
CA ASP A 198 -38.38 12.53 -30.06
C ASP A 198 -39.39 13.59 -30.55
N ARG A 199 -39.99 14.36 -29.63
CA ARG A 199 -40.83 15.52 -29.97
C ARG A 199 -40.08 16.59 -30.74
N CYS A 200 -38.89 16.99 -30.27
CA CYS A 200 -38.05 17.96 -30.97
C CYS A 200 -37.65 17.46 -32.36
N ARG A 201 -37.28 16.18 -32.50
CA ARG A 201 -36.95 15.55 -33.78
C ARG A 201 -38.14 15.58 -34.74
N ALA A 202 -39.35 15.24 -34.26
CA ALA A 202 -40.57 15.31 -35.07
C ALA A 202 -40.88 16.74 -35.52
N TYR A 203 -40.79 17.72 -34.61
CA TYR A 203 -41.03 19.12 -34.91
C TYR A 203 -40.04 19.71 -35.92
N ILE A 204 -38.74 19.38 -35.78
CA ILE A 204 -37.71 19.78 -36.74
C ILE A 204 -38.00 19.14 -38.11
N ARG A 205 -38.35 17.85 -38.14
CA ARG A 205 -38.68 17.15 -39.39
C ARG A 205 -39.87 17.80 -40.09
N GLU A 206 -40.98 17.98 -39.40
CA GLU A 206 -42.20 18.58 -39.97
C GLU A 206 -41.91 19.97 -40.55
N ASN A 207 -41.23 20.84 -39.80
CA ASN A 207 -40.87 22.17 -40.29
C ASN A 207 -39.92 22.12 -41.49
N THR A 208 -38.95 21.19 -41.48
CA THR A 208 -38.00 21.03 -42.58
C THR A 208 -38.69 20.52 -43.84
N CYS A 209 -39.52 19.48 -43.72
CA CYS A 209 -40.32 18.94 -44.83
C CYS A 209 -41.29 19.99 -45.39
N ARG A 210 -41.95 20.74 -44.52
CA ARG A 210 -42.84 21.85 -44.91
C ARG A 210 -42.08 22.97 -45.63
N ALA A 211 -40.90 23.35 -45.12
CA ALA A 211 -40.06 24.37 -45.75
C ALA A 211 -39.53 23.94 -47.12
N LEU A 212 -39.24 22.64 -47.29
CA LEU A 212 -38.76 22.06 -48.54
C LEU A 212 -39.88 21.66 -49.52
N GLY A 213 -41.16 21.77 -49.12
CA GLY A 213 -42.31 21.41 -49.96
C GLY A 213 -42.47 19.90 -50.18
N ILE A 214 -41.86 19.07 -49.34
CA ILE A 214 -41.88 17.61 -49.42
C ILE A 214 -43.10 17.10 -48.63
N LYS A 215 -43.96 16.29 -49.25
CA LYS A 215 -45.02 15.56 -48.54
C LYS A 215 -44.40 14.34 -47.86
N GLU A 216 -44.55 14.21 -46.55
CA GLU A 216 -44.02 13.08 -45.79
C GLU A 216 -44.69 11.75 -46.22
N ASP A 217 -43.87 10.72 -46.47
CA ASP A 217 -44.33 9.33 -46.50
C ASP A 217 -44.53 8.84 -45.06
N SER A 218 -45.77 8.49 -44.72
CA SER A 218 -46.20 8.04 -43.39
C SER A 218 -45.60 6.69 -42.94
N GLU A 219 -44.81 6.02 -43.78
CA GLU A 219 -44.23 4.69 -43.51
C GLU A 219 -42.72 4.71 -43.18
N ALA A 220 -42.05 5.87 -43.19
CA ALA A 220 -40.63 5.95 -42.86
C ALA A 220 -40.38 5.86 -41.34
N VAL A 221 -40.54 4.66 -40.77
CA VAL A 221 -40.09 4.32 -39.42
C VAL A 221 -38.59 4.07 -39.46
N PHE A 222 -37.79 4.97 -38.89
CA PHE A 222 -36.38 4.70 -38.63
C PHE A 222 -36.19 4.30 -37.17
N LEU A 223 -35.54 3.14 -36.99
CA LEU A 223 -35.06 2.53 -35.74
C LEU A 223 -34.14 3.47 -34.95
#